data_AF-A0A154P1D4-F1
#
_entry.id   AF-A0A154P1D4-F1
#
_cell.length_a   1.000
_cell.length_b   1.000
_cell.length_c   1.000
_cell.angle_alpha   90.00
_cell.angle_beta   90.00
_cell.angle_gamma   90.00
#
_symmetry.space_group_name_H-M   'P 1'
#
loop_
_entity.id
_entity.type
_entity.pdbx_description
1 polymer ?
#
loop_
_entity_poly.entity_id
_entity_poly.type
_entity_poly.pdbx_seq_one_letter_code
_entity_poly.pdbx_strand_id
1 'polypeptide(L)' 'MDDETLNRLAVEALLEEAKVGAKRAEIMGPSGWIKPKESINKRFLHSTLRNVVLSNKYHIKRKEKTKEKQLHEQESTVK' A
#
# COMPACT_ATOMS: atom_id res chain seq x y z
N MET A 1 5.72 -32.08 5.59
CA MET A 1 5.70 -31.88 7.04
C MET A 1 4.61 -32.77 7.57
N ASP A 2 4.89 -33.49 8.65
CA ASP A 2 3.93 -34.43 9.24
C ASP A 2 2.96 -33.67 10.15
N ASP A 3 1.73 -34.16 10.28
CA ASP A 3 0.66 -33.48 11.01
C ASP A 3 1.00 -33.23 12.48
N GLU A 4 1.74 -34.14 13.12
CA GLU A 4 2.24 -33.99 14.49
C GLU A 4 3.20 -32.80 14.62
N THR A 5 4.08 -32.63 13.62
CA THR A 5 5.01 -31.50 13.58
C THR A 5 4.25 -30.19 13.40
N LEU A 6 3.23 -30.18 12.54
CA LEU A 6 2.40 -29.00 12.31
C LEU A 6 1.63 -28.60 13.59
N ASN A 7 1.07 -29.58 14.30
CA ASN A 7 0.38 -29.36 15.57
C ASN A 7 1.31 -28.80 16.64
N ARG A 8 2.52 -29.34 16.76
CA ARG A 8 3.53 -28.82 17.70
C ARG A 8 3.87 -27.36 17.41
N LEU A 9 4.14 -27.03 16.15
CA LEU A 9 4.44 -25.66 15.73
C LEU A 9 3.27 -24.70 15.98
N ALA A 10 2.03 -25.16 15.75
CA ALA A 10 0.84 -24.36 16.01
C ALA A 10 0.67 -24.05 17.51
N VAL A 11 0.87 -25.05 18.39
CA VAL A 11 0.80 -24.86 19.83
C VAL A 11 1.90 -23.89 20.31
N GLU A 12 3.12 -24.05 19.81
CA GLU A 12 4.23 -23.16 20.14
C GLU A 12 3.94 -21.71 19.71
N ALA A 13 3.42 -21.51 18.50
CA ALA A 13 3.06 -20.19 17.99
C ALA A 13 1.98 -19.50 18.84
N LEU A 14 0.95 -20.24 19.28
CA LEU A 14 -0.11 -19.70 20.14
C LEU A 14 0.44 -19.26 21.51
N LEU A 15 1.34 -20.05 22.11
CA LEU A 15 1.97 -19.73 23.39
C LEU A 15 2.88 -18.50 23.29
N GLU A 16 3.66 -18.39 22.21
CA GLU A 16 4.50 -17.21 21.99
C GLU A 16 3.68 -15.95 21.72
N GLU A 17 2.62 -16.02 20.91
CA GLU A 17 1.72 -14.87 20.71
C GLU A 17 1.07 -14.42 22.03
N ALA A 18 0.68 -15.37 22.87
CA ALA A 18 0.11 -15.06 24.18
C ALA A 18 1.11 -14.36 25.11
N LYS A 19 2.37 -14.79 25.14
CA LYS A 19 3.44 -14.13 25.92
C LYS A 19 3.66 -12.69 25.45
N VAL A 20 3.66 -12.46 24.13
CA VAL A 20 3.83 -11.11 23.55
C VAL A 20 2.65 -10.19 23.91
N GLY A 21 1.42 -10.70 23.82
CA GLY A 21 0.23 -9.94 24.18
C GLY A 21 0.19 -9.59 25.67
N ALA A 22 0.58 -10.52 26.55
CA ALA A 22 0.71 -10.26 27.98
C ALA A 22 1.72 -9.15 28.28
N LYS A 23 2.93 -9.20 27.68
CA LYS A 23 3.93 -8.13 27.82
C LYS A 23 3.41 -6.77 27.36
N ARG A 24 2.66 -6.71 26.26
CA ARG A 24 2.05 -5.46 25.78
C ARG A 24 0.98 -4.97 26.75
N ALA A 25 0.17 -5.86 27.30
CA ALA A 25 -0.87 -5.52 28.27
C ALA A 25 -0.30 -5.02 29.60
N GLU A 26 0.87 -5.50 30.01
CA GLU A 26 1.59 -4.96 31.17
C GLU A 26 1.94 -3.47 30.98
N ILE A 27 2.32 -3.08 29.76
CA ILE A 27 2.71 -1.70 29.42
C ILE A 27 1.49 -0.79 29.14
N MET A 28 0.51 -1.28 28.37
CA MET A 28 -0.61 -0.50 27.83
C MET A 28 -1.94 -0.75 28.56
N GLY A 29 -1.94 -1.59 29.59
CA GLY A 29 -3.14 -2.09 30.25
C GLY A 29 -3.95 -3.08 29.38
N PRO A 30 -5.24 -3.30 29.67
CA PRO A 30 -6.08 -4.28 28.95
C PRO A 30 -6.11 -4.08 27.42
N SER A 31 -5.89 -2.85 26.95
CA SER A 31 -5.82 -2.53 25.53
C SER A 31 -4.64 -3.20 24.79
N GLY A 32 -3.56 -3.52 25.51
CA GLY A 32 -2.36 -4.15 24.95
C GLY A 32 -2.55 -5.59 24.50
N TRP A 33 -3.64 -6.26 24.94
CA TRP A 33 -4.00 -7.59 24.45
C TRP A 33 -4.39 -7.57 22.96
N ILE A 34 -4.96 -6.46 22.50
CA ILE A 34 -5.39 -6.34 21.11
C ILE A 34 -4.15 -6.13 20.24
N LYS A 35 -3.95 -6.99 19.25
CA LYS A 35 -2.88 -6.84 18.27
C LYS A 35 -3.08 -5.52 17.51
N PRO A 36 -2.06 -4.63 17.46
CA PRO A 36 -2.16 -3.42 16.68
C PRO A 36 -2.39 -3.80 15.22
N LYS A 37 -3.46 -3.27 14.63
CA LYS A 37 -3.72 -3.44 13.20
C LYS A 37 -2.61 -2.75 12.45
N GLU A 38 -2.09 -3.40 11.41
CA GLU A 38 -1.21 -2.74 10.46
C GLU A 38 -1.94 -1.54 9.89
N SER A 39 -1.52 -0.34 10.33
CA SER A 39 -2.10 0.90 9.90
C SER A 39 -1.16 1.54 8.89
N ILE A 40 -1.70 1.87 7.73
CA ILE A 40 -0.96 2.65 6.74
C ILE A 40 -0.93 4.12 7.13
N ASN A 41 0.14 4.82 6.77
CA ASN A 41 0.17 6.27 6.92
C ASN A 41 -0.85 6.90 5.96
N LYS A 42 -1.99 7.32 6.52
CA LYS A 42 -3.10 7.91 5.75
C LYS A 42 -2.65 9.14 4.95
N ARG A 43 -1.78 9.98 5.52
CA ARG A 43 -1.25 11.18 4.82
C ARG A 43 -0.43 10.78 3.60
N PHE A 44 0.43 9.78 3.74
CA PHE A 44 1.20 9.24 2.64
C PHE A 44 0.28 8.68 1.55
N LEU A 45 -0.68 7.82 1.90
CA LEU A 45 -1.61 7.24 0.92
C LEU A 45 -2.36 8.32 0.13
N HIS A 46 -2.96 9.29 0.83
CA HIS A 46 -3.70 10.37 0.18
C HIS A 46 -2.81 11.22 -0.74
N SER A 47 -1.60 11.56 -0.29
CA SER A 47 -0.63 12.32 -1.09
C SER A 47 -0.23 11.56 -2.34
N THR A 48 0.11 10.28 -2.20
CA THR A 48 0.51 9.40 -3.30
C THR A 48 -0.59 9.27 -4.34
N LEU A 49 -1.83 8.95 -3.91
CA LEU A 49 -2.97 8.83 -4.83
C LEU A 49 -3.24 10.14 -5.57
N ARG A 50 -3.23 11.28 -4.86
CA ARG A 50 -3.44 12.60 -5.47
C ARG A 50 -2.37 12.90 -6.52
N ASN A 51 -1.10 12.67 -6.20
CA ASN A 51 0.01 12.98 -7.10
C ASN A 51 0.03 12.07 -8.33
N VAL A 52 -0.29 10.79 -8.18
CA VAL A 52 -0.42 9.86 -9.32
C VAL A 52 -1.52 10.31 -10.27
N VAL A 53 -2.69 10.69 -9.76
CA VAL A 53 -3.79 11.21 -10.59
C VAL A 53 -3.39 12.49 -11.33
N LEU A 54 -2.73 13.42 -10.65
CA LEU A 54 -2.27 14.68 -11.26
C LEU A 54 -1.19 14.45 -12.32
N SER A 55 -0.22 13.59 -12.04
CA SER A 55 0.85 13.20 -12.97
C SER A 55 0.26 12.56 -14.22
N ASN A 56 -0.67 11.61 -14.08
CA ASN A 56 -1.34 10.97 -15.21
C ASN A 56 -2.08 11.99 -16.08
N LYS A 57 -2.84 12.91 -15.47
CA LYS A 57 -3.52 14.00 -16.19
C LYS A 57 -2.54 14.90 -16.94
N TYR A 58 -1.40 15.23 -16.34
CA TYR A 58 -0.36 16.03 -16.98
C TYR A 58 0.24 15.29 -18.19
N HIS A 59 0.55 14.00 -18.06
CA HIS A 59 1.09 13.19 -19.16
C HIS A 59 0.11 13.02 -20.32
N ILE A 60 -1.18 12.84 -20.04
CA ILE A 60 -2.23 12.76 -21.08
C ILE A 60 -2.31 14.08 -21.86
N LYS A 61 -2.46 15.21 -21.16
CA LYS A 61 -2.53 16.54 -21.80
C LYS A 61 -1.29 16.85 -22.65
N ARG A 62 -0.10 16.45 -22.18
CA ARG A 62 1.14 16.64 -22.93
C ARG A 62 1.15 15.79 -24.21
N LYS A 63 0.72 14.53 -24.14
CA LYS A 63 0.60 13.66 -25.31
C LYS A 63 -0.41 14.20 -26.33
N GLU A 64 -1.55 14.71 -25.88
CA GLU A 64 -2.56 15.36 -26.76
C GLU A 64 -1.97 16.56 -27.49
N LYS A 65 -1.32 17.49 -26.78
CA LYS A 65 -0.64 18.64 -27.40
C LYS A 65 0.43 18.24 -28.41
N THR A 66 1.19 17.17 -28.13
CA THR A 66 2.20 16.68 -29.07
C THR A 66 1.54 16.11 -30.33
N LYS A 67 0.41 15.40 -30.22
CA LYS A 67 -0.35 14.91 -31.38
C LYS A 67 -0.93 16.05 -32.21
N GLU A 68 -1.52 17.06 -31.57
CA GLU A 68 -2.07 18.24 -32.26
C GLU A 68 -1.01 18.98 -33.09
N LYS A 69 0.21 19.14 -32.55
CA LYS A 69 1.33 19.74 -33.28
C LYS A 69 1.74 18.90 -34.50
N GLN A 70 1.82 17.59 -34.35
CA GLN A 70 2.16 16.68 -35.46
C GLN A 70 1.11 16.73 -36.57
N LEU A 71 -0.18 16.77 -36.21
CA LEU A 71 -1.27 16.89 -37.18
C LEU A 71 -1.20 18.21 -37.95
N HIS A 72 -0.96 19.33 -37.26
CA HIS A 72 -0.81 20.65 -37.89
C HIS A 72 0.42 20.72 -38.81
N GLU A 73 1.55 20.12 -38.41
CA GLU A 73 2.76 20.03 -39.25
C GLU A 73 2.48 19.21 -40.51
N GLN A 74 1.77 18.08 -40.40
CA GLN A 74 1.37 17.27 -41.55
C GLN A 74 0.43 18.02 -42.50
N GLU A 75 -0.60 18.69 -41.99
CA GLU A 75 -1.52 19.50 -42.81
C GLU A 75 -0.81 20.67 -43.51
N SER A 76 0.22 21.24 -42.88
CA SER A 76 1.04 22.30 -43.48
C SER A 76 2.02 21.82 -44.54
N THR A 77 2.40 20.54 -44.54
CA THR A 77 3.34 19.95 -45.51
C THR A 77 2.62 19.43 -46.76
N VAL A 78 1.31 19.22 -46.69
CA VAL A 78 0.48 18.69 -47.79
C VAL A 78 -0.16 19.80 -48.65
N LYS A 79 -0.07 21.06 -48.23
CA LYS A 79 -0.46 22.25 -49.03
C LYS A 79 0.74 22.85 -49.74
#